data_AF-A0A372DXH6-F1
#
_entry.id   AF-A0A372DXH6-F1
#
_cell.length_a   1.000
_cell.length_b   1.000
_cell.length_c   1.000
_cell.angle_alpha   90.00
_cell.angle_beta   90.00
_cell.angle_gamma   90.00
#
_symmetry.space_group_name_H-M   'P 1'
#
loop_
_entity.id
_entity.type
_entity.pdbx_description
1 polymer ?
#
loop_
_entity_poly.entity_id
_entity_poly.type
_entity_poly.pdbx_seq_one_letter_code
_entity_poly.pdbx_strand_id
1 'polypeptide(L)'
;MRFKKHEVFYSETMQAISQKYFNTPSYWIDLVEHNDLRYPYIVETDNEKKENPEHLVTYGDTIIIPSEEELSNVSLQELNKKDTETLVELSLGRDLNITDDEKYFNAHGSSDEILAFTDNGSGDLDVVRGVSNIKQQLQTRLLTPKGSLLLHPEYGSEIHNLFTYNTIETATLIEMEVARTLKVDTRVENVNIINWTIKGNEYHGEFEVNIRSVENSIRFVLNMDDSGIIALF
;
A
#
# COMPACT_ATOMS: atom_id res chain seq x y z
N MET A 1 8.80 2.53 -16.94
CA MET A 1 9.93 3.21 -17.57
C MET A 1 10.76 3.84 -16.46
N ARG A 2 11.98 3.35 -16.21
CA ARG A 2 12.91 4.04 -15.30
C ARG A 2 13.70 5.07 -16.11
N PHE A 3 14.04 6.18 -15.46
CA PHE A 3 14.75 7.31 -16.05
C PHE A 3 16.09 7.46 -15.35
N LYS A 4 17.19 7.48 -16.11
CA LYS A 4 18.53 7.79 -15.58
C LYS A 4 18.83 9.26 -15.84
N LYS A 5 19.42 9.95 -14.87
CA LYS A 5 19.93 11.31 -15.08
C LYS A 5 21.40 11.23 -15.47
N HIS A 6 21.78 11.90 -16.55
CA HIS A 6 23.17 12.07 -16.97
C HIS A 6 23.52 13.55 -16.91
N GLU A 7 24.61 13.88 -16.20
CA GLU A 7 25.16 15.23 -16.13
C GLU A 7 26.01 15.50 -17.37
N VAL A 8 25.73 16.62 -18.06
CA VAL A 8 26.43 17.01 -19.28
C VAL A 8 27.83 17.51 -18.95
N PHE A 9 28.85 16.88 -19.54
CA PHE A 9 30.25 17.28 -19.38
C PHE A 9 30.71 18.25 -20.46
N TYR A 10 31.81 18.97 -20.18
CA TYR A 10 32.43 19.88 -21.14
C TYR A 10 32.78 19.14 -22.45
N SER A 11 32.44 19.75 -23.60
CA SER A 11 32.62 19.20 -24.95
C SER A 11 31.83 17.94 -25.29
N GLU A 12 30.86 17.55 -24.46
CA GLU A 12 29.98 16.43 -24.73
C GLU A 12 28.89 16.81 -25.76
N THR A 13 28.54 15.87 -26.62
CA THR A 13 27.50 16.05 -27.65
C THR A 13 26.36 15.07 -27.42
N MET A 14 25.16 15.38 -27.92
CA MET A 14 24.01 14.46 -27.83
C MET A 14 24.30 13.10 -28.47
N GLN A 15 25.11 13.07 -29.53
CA GLN A 15 25.57 11.83 -30.17
C GLN A 15 26.52 11.03 -29.27
N ALA A 16 27.42 11.70 -28.54
CA ALA A 16 28.31 11.05 -27.59
C ALA A 16 27.54 10.44 -26.41
N ILE A 17 26.53 11.15 -25.90
CA ILE A 17 25.63 10.64 -24.86
C ILE A 17 24.84 9.44 -25.38
N SER A 18 24.26 9.55 -26.59
CA SER A 18 23.56 8.44 -27.24
C SER A 18 24.44 7.20 -27.35
N GLN A 19 25.68 7.36 -27.81
CA GLN A 19 26.64 6.26 -27.93
C GLN A 19 26.95 5.61 -26.58
N LYS A 20 27.06 6.40 -25.51
CA LYS A 20 27.36 5.92 -24.16
C LYS A 20 26.24 5.08 -23.57
N TYR A 21 24.98 5.45 -23.80
CA TYR A 21 23.83 4.80 -23.15
C TYR A 21 23.12 3.76 -24.01
N PHE A 22 23.10 3.93 -25.33
CA PHE A 22 22.38 3.06 -26.27
C PHE A 22 23.31 2.25 -27.18
N ASN A 23 24.63 2.36 -26.98
CA ASN A 23 25.66 1.77 -27.86
C ASN A 23 25.54 2.18 -29.34
N THR A 24 24.80 3.24 -29.63
CA THR A 24 24.59 3.76 -30.99
C THR A 24 24.56 5.29 -30.96
N PRO A 25 25.16 5.98 -31.95
CA PRO A 25 25.09 7.43 -32.02
C PRO A 25 23.77 7.91 -32.62
N SER A 26 22.96 7.02 -33.21
CA SER A 26 21.76 7.38 -33.99
C SER A 26 20.53 7.74 -33.16
N TYR A 27 20.51 7.38 -31.88
CA TYR A 27 19.37 7.60 -30.96
C TYR A 27 19.34 9.00 -30.33
N TRP A 28 20.22 9.89 -30.77
CA TRP A 28 20.33 11.25 -30.24
C TRP A 28 19.09 12.12 -30.52
N ILE A 29 18.36 11.84 -31.61
CA ILE A 29 17.14 12.59 -31.98
C ILE A 29 16.03 12.28 -30.97
N ASP A 30 15.83 11.00 -30.66
CA ASP A 30 14.85 10.57 -29.66
C ASP A 30 15.19 11.13 -28.27
N LEU A 31 16.48 11.24 -27.93
CA LEU A 31 16.93 11.90 -26.70
C LEU A 31 16.61 13.39 -26.65
N VAL A 32 16.75 14.10 -27.77
CA VAL A 32 16.40 15.51 -27.89
C VAL A 32 14.90 15.71 -27.71
N GLU A 33 14.08 14.90 -28.38
CA GLU A 33 12.62 14.96 -28.26
C GLU A 33 12.16 14.62 -26.84
N HIS A 34 12.75 13.61 -26.21
CA HIS A 34 12.39 13.19 -24.86
C HIS A 34 12.66 14.26 -23.79
N ASN A 35 13.68 15.09 -24.02
CA ASN A 35 14.08 16.16 -23.10
C ASN A 35 13.57 17.54 -23.54
N ASP A 36 12.73 17.61 -24.58
CA ASP A 36 12.23 18.85 -25.18
C ASP A 36 13.35 19.87 -25.48
N LEU A 37 14.50 19.39 -25.99
CA LEU A 37 15.64 20.25 -26.29
C LEU A 37 15.49 20.89 -27.67
N ARG A 38 15.96 22.14 -27.81
CA ARG A 38 15.98 22.85 -29.10
C ARG A 38 17.40 23.21 -29.50
N TYR A 39 17.70 23.10 -30.80
CA TYR A 39 19.01 23.45 -31.33
C TYR A 39 19.38 24.89 -30.91
N PRO A 40 20.58 25.15 -30.35
CA PRO A 40 21.80 24.31 -30.34
C PRO A 40 21.91 23.17 -29.29
N TYR A 41 20.84 22.80 -28.57
CA TYR A 41 20.75 21.74 -27.55
C TYR A 41 21.68 21.93 -26.35
N ILE A 42 23.00 21.81 -26.55
CA ILE A 42 24.05 21.98 -25.56
C ILE A 42 24.80 23.27 -25.91
N VAL A 43 24.81 24.23 -24.98
CA VAL A 43 25.49 25.52 -25.12
C VAL A 43 26.74 25.58 -24.26
N GLU A 44 27.71 26.40 -24.65
CA GLU A 44 29.01 26.50 -23.95
C GLU A 44 28.99 27.51 -22.82
N THR A 45 27.94 28.34 -22.69
CA THR A 45 27.89 29.36 -21.64
C THR A 45 26.50 29.50 -21.02
N ASP A 46 26.48 29.80 -19.72
CA ASP A 46 25.24 30.13 -19.00
C ASP A 46 24.52 31.35 -19.59
N ASN A 47 25.24 32.22 -20.29
CA ASN A 47 24.65 33.39 -20.95
C ASN A 47 23.82 33.00 -22.17
N GLU A 48 24.27 32.02 -22.96
CA GLU A 48 23.50 31.47 -24.08
C GLU A 48 22.28 30.69 -23.59
N LYS A 49 22.42 29.95 -22.48
CA LYS A 49 21.30 29.22 -21.86
C LYS A 49 20.16 30.16 -21.43
N LYS A 50 20.47 31.39 -21.01
CA LYS A 50 19.45 32.37 -20.61
C LYS A 50 18.52 32.80 -21.73
N GLU A 51 18.92 32.62 -23.00
CA GLU A 51 18.04 32.90 -24.13
C GLU A 51 16.88 31.92 -24.20
N ASN A 52 17.08 30.68 -23.77
CA ASN A 52 16.04 29.66 -23.71
C ASN A 52 16.29 28.59 -22.62
N PRO A 53 16.02 28.91 -21.34
CA PRO A 53 16.43 28.07 -20.20
C PRO A 53 15.75 26.70 -20.13
N GLU A 54 14.57 26.57 -20.73
CA GLU A 54 13.76 25.34 -20.67
C GLU A 54 14.17 24.33 -21.75
N HIS A 55 14.83 24.78 -22.82
CA HIS A 55 15.13 23.97 -24.00
C HIS A 55 16.64 23.85 -24.30
N LEU A 56 17.49 24.49 -23.49
CA LEU A 56 18.94 24.47 -23.62
C LEU A 56 19.59 23.98 -22.33
N VAL A 57 20.61 23.14 -22.49
CA VAL A 57 21.44 22.63 -21.39
C VAL A 57 22.87 23.14 -21.52
N THR A 58 23.54 23.37 -20.39
CA THR A 58 24.96 23.71 -20.29
C THR A 58 25.70 22.61 -19.54
N TYR A 59 27.03 22.74 -19.42
CA TYR A 59 27.83 21.84 -18.59
C TYR A 59 27.34 21.86 -17.12
N GLY A 60 27.19 20.68 -16.52
CA GLY A 60 26.64 20.51 -15.17
C GLY A 60 25.12 20.38 -15.08
N ASP A 61 24.39 20.62 -16.16
CA ASP A 61 22.97 20.30 -16.22
C ASP A 61 22.72 18.81 -16.44
N THR A 62 21.55 18.33 -16.03
CA THR A 62 21.17 16.93 -16.20
C THR A 62 20.16 16.73 -17.30
N ILE A 63 20.40 15.75 -18.17
CA ILE A 63 19.44 15.23 -19.14
C ILE A 63 18.89 13.87 -18.71
N ILE A 64 17.67 13.57 -19.13
CA ILE A 64 16.95 12.34 -18.85
C ILE A 64 17.23 11.33 -19.96
N ILE A 65 17.76 10.17 -19.56
CA ILE A 65 18.02 9.04 -20.46
C ILE A 65 16.93 7.99 -20.21
N PRO A 66 16.10 7.67 -21.22
CA PRO A 66 15.14 6.56 -21.11
C PRO A 66 15.91 5.24 -21.09
N SER A 67 15.69 4.40 -20.09
CA SER A 67 16.27 3.06 -20.05
C SER A 67 15.19 2.00 -20.34
N GLU A 68 15.37 1.26 -21.43
CA GLU A 68 14.70 -0.01 -21.68
C GLU A 68 15.38 -1.10 -20.86
N GLU A 69 15.25 -1.02 -19.54
CA GLU A 69 15.52 -2.20 -18.73
C GLU A 69 14.32 -3.15 -18.88
N GLU A 70 14.57 -4.35 -19.40
CA GLU A 70 13.61 -5.45 -19.28
C GLU A 70 13.25 -5.59 -17.79
N LEU A 71 11.95 -5.59 -17.50
CA LEU A 71 11.43 -5.88 -16.17
C LEU A 71 11.75 -7.34 -15.83
N SER A 72 12.98 -7.60 -15.39
CA SER A 72 13.36 -8.90 -14.84
C SER A 72 12.91 -9.01 -13.39
N ASN A 73 12.66 -10.24 -12.93
CA ASN A 73 12.18 -10.59 -11.57
C ASN A 73 12.99 -9.96 -10.41
N VAL A 74 14.18 -9.41 -10.69
CA VAL A 74 15.04 -8.76 -9.71
C VAL A 74 14.53 -7.36 -9.33
N SER A 75 13.75 -6.66 -10.17
CA SER A 75 13.22 -5.32 -9.86
C SER A 75 12.08 -5.31 -8.82
N LEU A 76 11.47 -6.46 -8.52
CA LEU A 76 10.53 -6.60 -7.40
C LEU A 76 11.25 -6.67 -6.04
N GLN A 77 12.53 -7.04 -6.03
CA GLN A 77 13.33 -7.19 -4.81
C GLN A 77 13.92 -5.85 -4.34
N GLU A 78 13.90 -4.82 -5.18
CA GLU A 78 14.30 -3.45 -4.84
C GLU A 78 13.10 -2.48 -4.85
N LEU A 79 11.94 -2.92 -4.36
CA LEU A 79 10.91 -1.96 -3.98
C LEU A 79 11.49 -1.06 -2.88
N ASN A 80 11.54 0.24 -3.13
CA ASN A 80 11.83 1.19 -2.07
C ASN A 80 10.76 0.99 -0.98
N LYS A 81 11.10 1.13 0.29
CA LYS A 81 10.16 0.99 1.43
C LYS A 81 8.85 1.74 1.18
N LYS A 82 8.92 2.91 0.53
CA LYS A 82 7.77 3.72 0.13
C LYS A 82 6.85 3.04 -0.90
N ASP A 83 7.41 2.35 -1.88
CA ASP A 83 6.64 1.63 -2.90
C ASP A 83 5.97 0.39 -2.29
N THR A 84 6.68 -0.32 -1.41
CA THR A 84 6.12 -1.41 -0.61
C THR A 84 4.97 -0.94 0.26
N GLU A 85 5.13 0.17 0.99
CA GLU A 85 4.08 0.78 1.81
C GLU A 85 2.86 1.18 0.97
N THR A 86 3.09 1.74 -0.22
CA THR A 86 2.01 2.11 -1.15
C THR A 86 1.26 0.88 -1.66
N LEU A 87 1.97 -0.21 -2.00
CA LEU A 87 1.35 -1.47 -2.42
C LEU A 87 0.55 -2.14 -1.30
N VAL A 88 1.08 -2.12 -0.06
CA VAL A 88 0.37 -2.60 1.13
C VAL A 88 -0.89 -1.78 1.37
N GLU A 89 -0.80 -0.46 1.26
CA GLU A 89 -1.95 0.43 1.37
C GLU A 89 -3.00 0.17 0.30
N LEU A 90 -2.60 0.02 -0.97
CA LEU A 90 -3.53 -0.29 -2.06
C LEU A 90 -4.27 -1.62 -1.85
N SER A 91 -3.62 -2.58 -1.21
CA SER A 91 -4.16 -3.94 -1.03
C SER A 91 -5.02 -4.08 0.23
N LEU A 92 -4.61 -3.46 1.33
CA LEU A 92 -5.30 -3.56 2.61
C LEU A 92 -6.27 -2.40 2.87
N GLY A 93 -6.18 -1.35 2.07
CA GLY A 93 -7.08 -0.21 2.07
C GLY A 93 -6.69 0.90 3.03
N ARG A 94 -7.53 1.93 3.00
CA ARG A 94 -7.49 3.10 3.87
C ARG A 94 -8.92 3.41 4.32
N ASP A 95 -9.08 3.82 5.56
CA ASP A 95 -10.35 4.27 6.11
C ASP A 95 -10.14 5.47 7.06
N LEU A 96 -11.24 6.11 7.48
CA LEU A 96 -11.24 7.12 8.53
C LEU A 96 -10.89 6.48 9.87
N ASN A 97 -10.12 7.18 10.70
CA ASN A 97 -9.77 6.68 12.02
C ASN A 97 -10.96 6.82 12.97
N ILE A 98 -11.40 5.69 13.53
CA ILE A 98 -12.57 5.63 14.43
C ILE A 98 -12.30 4.88 15.75
N THR A 99 -11.08 4.38 15.95
CA THR A 99 -10.71 3.55 17.12
C THR A 99 -9.52 4.07 17.92
N ASP A 100 -8.94 5.22 17.55
CA ASP A 100 -7.73 5.74 18.22
C ASP A 100 -7.98 6.22 19.65
N ASP A 101 -9.17 6.75 19.94
CA ASP A 101 -9.54 7.14 21.30
C ASP A 101 -10.01 5.93 22.12
N GLU A 102 -9.05 5.24 22.76
CA GLU A 102 -9.33 4.14 23.67
C GLU A 102 -10.21 4.52 24.85
N LYS A 103 -10.13 5.77 25.34
CA LYS A 103 -10.96 6.19 26.47
C LYS A 103 -12.41 6.34 26.05
N TYR A 104 -12.64 6.83 24.83
CA TYR A 104 -13.96 6.97 24.27
C TYR A 104 -14.66 5.61 24.17
N PHE A 105 -14.09 4.65 23.43
CA PHE A 105 -14.80 3.39 23.23
C PHE A 105 -14.93 2.57 24.54
N ASN A 106 -13.92 2.62 25.43
CA ASN A 106 -14.00 1.92 26.73
C ASN A 106 -15.12 2.48 27.62
N ALA A 107 -15.47 3.76 27.49
CA ALA A 107 -16.57 4.38 28.23
C ALA A 107 -17.96 3.99 27.67
N HIS A 108 -18.04 3.64 26.37
CA HIS A 108 -19.29 3.38 25.67
C HIS A 108 -19.71 1.91 25.63
N GLY A 109 -18.85 1.00 26.13
CA GLY A 109 -19.21 -0.39 26.40
C GLY A 109 -19.64 -1.17 25.15
N SER A 110 -20.95 -1.40 24.99
CA SER A 110 -21.55 -2.09 23.83
C SER A 110 -22.63 -1.24 23.15
N SER A 111 -22.61 0.08 23.34
CA SER A 111 -23.60 0.98 22.75
C SER A 111 -23.38 1.15 21.25
N ASP A 112 -24.41 1.60 20.54
CA ASP A 112 -24.32 1.91 19.11
C ASP A 112 -23.39 3.11 18.81
N GLU A 113 -23.01 3.88 19.84
CA GLU A 113 -22.14 5.06 19.76
C GLU A 113 -20.69 4.77 20.18
N ILE A 114 -20.24 3.51 20.06
CA ILE A 114 -18.93 3.07 20.56
C ILE A 114 -17.73 3.60 19.77
N LEU A 115 -17.93 4.11 18.56
CA LEU A 115 -16.86 4.59 17.67
C LEU A 115 -17.01 6.09 17.45
N ALA A 116 -15.87 6.79 17.33
CA ALA A 116 -15.84 8.22 17.10
C ALA A 116 -14.69 8.61 16.18
N PHE A 117 -14.94 9.58 15.30
CA PHE A 117 -13.88 10.12 14.45
C PHE A 117 -12.82 10.85 15.28
N THR A 118 -11.58 10.73 14.86
CA THR A 118 -10.46 11.47 15.44
C THR A 118 -9.92 12.53 14.47
N ASP A 119 -9.27 13.55 15.03
CA ASP A 119 -8.62 14.61 14.26
C ASP A 119 -7.14 14.30 14.02
N ASN A 120 -6.60 14.82 12.92
CA ASN A 120 -5.19 14.66 12.57
C ASN A 120 -4.26 15.73 13.19
N GLY A 121 -4.74 16.49 14.19
CA GLY A 121 -4.04 17.63 14.80
C GLY A 121 -3.96 18.88 13.92
N SER A 122 -4.47 18.83 12.69
CA SER A 122 -4.42 19.93 11.70
C SER A 122 -5.81 20.41 11.26
N GLY A 123 -6.86 19.99 11.98
CA GLY A 123 -8.25 20.38 11.69
C GLY A 123 -8.94 19.58 10.60
N ASP A 124 -8.40 18.40 10.25
CA ASP A 124 -9.02 17.44 9.32
C ASP A 124 -9.17 16.07 10.00
N LEU A 125 -9.98 15.19 9.42
CA LEU A 125 -10.20 13.84 9.93
C LEU A 125 -8.94 12.99 9.76
N ASP A 126 -8.63 12.20 10.78
CA ASP A 126 -7.51 11.26 10.71
C ASP A 126 -7.88 10.01 9.89
N VAL A 127 -6.85 9.33 9.37
CA VAL A 127 -6.99 8.17 8.49
C VAL A 127 -6.07 7.04 8.90
N VAL A 128 -6.58 5.81 8.80
CA VAL A 128 -5.81 4.59 9.06
C VAL A 128 -5.57 3.85 7.75
N ARG A 129 -4.36 3.32 7.56
CA ARG A 129 -3.89 2.74 6.30
C ARG A 129 -3.27 1.37 6.52
N GLY A 130 -3.31 0.53 5.48
CA GLY A 130 -2.53 -0.71 5.46
C GLY A 130 -2.96 -1.70 6.54
N VAL A 131 -1.98 -2.28 7.25
CA VAL A 131 -2.22 -3.25 8.33
C VAL A 131 -3.03 -2.65 9.47
N SER A 132 -2.79 -1.37 9.80
CA SER A 132 -3.54 -0.68 10.84
C SER A 132 -5.03 -0.58 10.49
N ASN A 133 -5.37 -0.46 9.20
CA ASN A 133 -6.77 -0.42 8.75
C ASN A 133 -7.46 -1.77 9.00
N ILE A 134 -6.75 -2.87 8.72
CA ILE A 134 -7.25 -4.21 9.05
C ILE A 134 -7.48 -4.35 10.55
N LYS A 135 -6.52 -3.91 11.38
CA LYS A 135 -6.69 -3.94 12.84
C LYS A 135 -7.95 -3.19 13.28
N GLN A 136 -8.13 -1.96 12.81
CA GLN A 136 -9.32 -1.15 13.10
C GLN A 136 -10.62 -1.87 12.66
N GLN A 137 -10.64 -2.46 11.46
CA GLN A 137 -11.83 -3.12 10.94
C GLN A 137 -12.19 -4.39 11.70
N LEU A 138 -11.20 -5.19 12.07
CA LEU A 138 -11.37 -6.39 12.90
C LEU A 138 -11.88 -6.01 14.29
N GLN A 139 -11.30 -4.98 14.90
CA GLN A 139 -11.75 -4.44 16.18
C GLN A 139 -13.19 -3.93 16.09
N THR A 140 -13.51 -3.11 15.08
CA THR A 140 -14.85 -2.57 14.85
C THR A 140 -15.89 -3.68 14.75
N ARG A 141 -15.58 -4.75 14.02
CA ARG A 141 -16.49 -5.89 13.87
C ARG A 141 -16.69 -6.66 15.17
N LEU A 142 -15.65 -6.83 15.98
CA LEU A 142 -15.76 -7.46 17.30
C LEU A 142 -16.61 -6.62 18.26
N LEU A 143 -16.41 -5.30 18.24
CA LEU A 143 -17.13 -4.35 19.09
C LEU A 143 -18.61 -4.22 18.73
N THR A 144 -18.97 -4.39 17.46
CA THR A 144 -20.35 -4.25 16.99
C THR A 144 -21.17 -5.50 17.33
N PRO A 145 -22.28 -5.39 18.10
CA PRO A 145 -23.16 -6.52 18.38
C PRO A 145 -23.80 -7.05 17.10
N LYS A 146 -23.82 -8.37 16.91
CA LYS A 146 -24.49 -8.99 15.78
C LYS A 146 -25.99 -8.64 15.77
N GLY A 147 -26.49 -8.16 14.63
CA GLY A 147 -27.90 -7.74 14.47
C GLY A 147 -28.19 -6.27 14.80
N SER A 148 -27.22 -5.51 15.30
CA SER A 148 -27.38 -4.07 15.58
C SER A 148 -27.55 -3.22 14.31
N LEU A 149 -26.91 -3.64 13.21
CA LEU A 149 -26.99 -2.92 11.93
C LEU A 149 -28.24 -3.34 11.14
N LEU A 150 -29.19 -2.42 11.00
CA LEU A 150 -30.50 -2.63 10.34
C LEU A 150 -30.42 -3.31 8.95
N LEU A 151 -29.46 -2.90 8.12
CA LEU A 151 -29.29 -3.43 6.75
C LEU A 151 -28.25 -4.56 6.66
N HIS A 152 -27.57 -4.86 7.76
CA HIS A 152 -26.50 -5.86 7.83
C HIS A 152 -26.62 -6.70 9.11
N PRO A 153 -27.70 -7.49 9.26
CA PRO A 153 -27.96 -8.24 10.50
C PRO A 153 -26.89 -9.29 10.83
N GLU A 154 -26.17 -9.80 9.82
CA GLU A 154 -25.09 -10.77 10.00
C GLU A 154 -23.73 -10.12 10.32
N TYR A 155 -23.65 -8.78 10.33
CA TYR A 155 -22.44 -8.06 10.71
C TYR A 155 -22.31 -7.96 12.23
N GLY A 156 -21.08 -8.09 12.73
CA GLY A 156 -20.76 -8.00 14.15
C GLY A 156 -20.33 -9.33 14.78
N SER A 157 -20.29 -9.34 16.11
CA SER A 157 -19.99 -10.51 16.94
C SER A 157 -21.06 -10.75 18.01
N GLU A 158 -21.16 -11.99 18.47
CA GLU A 158 -21.99 -12.40 19.60
C GLU A 158 -21.20 -12.45 20.91
N ILE A 159 -19.97 -11.91 20.93
CA ILE A 159 -19.05 -12.03 22.06
C ILE A 159 -19.65 -11.47 23.36
N HIS A 160 -20.45 -10.40 23.24
CA HIS A 160 -21.16 -9.75 24.35
C HIS A 160 -22.12 -10.69 25.09
N ASN A 161 -22.67 -11.70 24.41
CA ASN A 161 -23.56 -12.69 25.01
C ASN A 161 -22.80 -13.82 25.71
N LEU A 162 -21.51 -13.97 25.43
CA LEU A 162 -20.70 -15.06 25.95
C LEU A 162 -20.07 -14.72 27.30
N PHE A 163 -19.96 -13.45 27.68
CA PHE A 163 -19.48 -13.02 29.00
C PHE A 163 -20.54 -13.27 30.10
N THR A 164 -20.79 -14.54 30.40
CA THR A 164 -21.72 -14.99 31.44
C THR A 164 -20.95 -15.55 32.63
N TYR A 165 -20.65 -16.85 32.61
CA TYR A 165 -19.92 -17.54 33.67
C TYR A 165 -18.47 -17.75 33.27
N ASN A 166 -17.57 -17.55 34.22
CA ASN A 166 -16.13 -17.72 34.06
C ASN A 166 -15.72 -19.19 34.10
N THR A 167 -16.17 -19.95 33.10
CA THR A 167 -15.85 -21.37 32.93
C THR A 167 -14.97 -21.60 31.71
N ILE A 168 -14.35 -22.78 31.65
CA ILE A 168 -13.48 -23.18 30.54
C ILE A 168 -14.30 -23.30 29.25
N GLU A 169 -15.54 -23.79 29.36
CA GLU A 169 -16.48 -23.89 28.25
C GLU A 169 -16.79 -22.50 27.68
N THR A 170 -17.06 -21.52 28.54
CA THR A 170 -17.29 -20.13 28.10
C THR A 170 -16.08 -19.54 27.40
N ALA A 171 -14.86 -19.74 27.93
CA ALA A 171 -13.63 -19.31 27.24
C ALA A 171 -13.47 -19.95 25.86
N THR A 172 -13.82 -21.22 25.73
CA THR A 172 -13.77 -21.94 24.44
C THR A 172 -14.81 -21.40 23.46
N LEU A 173 -16.00 -21.01 23.94
CA LEU A 173 -17.01 -20.35 23.10
C LEU A 173 -16.55 -18.96 22.64
N ILE A 174 -15.95 -18.17 23.54
CA ILE A 174 -15.38 -16.86 23.21
C ILE A 174 -14.32 -17.02 22.13
N GLU A 175 -13.42 -17.99 22.29
CA GLU A 175 -12.39 -18.33 21.31
C GLU A 175 -12.97 -18.62 19.93
N MET A 176 -13.93 -19.54 19.86
CA MET A 176 -14.60 -19.91 18.61
C MET A 176 -15.29 -18.72 17.96
N GLU A 177 -15.92 -17.85 18.75
CA GLU A 177 -16.63 -16.67 18.26
C GLU A 177 -15.69 -15.59 17.74
N VAL A 178 -14.56 -15.35 18.42
CA VAL A 178 -13.50 -14.45 17.94
C VAL A 178 -12.93 -14.98 16.62
N ALA A 179 -12.55 -16.27 16.57
CA ALA A 179 -12.01 -16.87 15.36
C ALA A 179 -13.01 -16.82 14.19
N ARG A 180 -14.30 -17.12 14.45
CA ARG A 180 -15.38 -17.02 13.46
C ARG A 180 -15.50 -15.58 12.95
N THR A 181 -15.59 -14.61 13.84
CA THR A 181 -15.82 -13.19 13.49
C THR A 181 -14.69 -12.63 12.65
N LEU A 182 -13.44 -12.91 13.04
CA LEU A 182 -12.26 -12.42 12.35
C LEU A 182 -12.06 -13.08 10.98
N LYS A 183 -12.39 -14.38 10.84
CA LYS A 183 -12.29 -15.10 9.56
C LYS A 183 -13.33 -14.71 8.52
N VAL A 184 -14.36 -13.91 8.87
CA VAL A 184 -15.30 -13.39 7.87
C VAL A 184 -14.63 -12.39 6.93
N ASP A 185 -13.58 -11.69 7.38
CA ASP A 185 -12.83 -10.78 6.50
C ASP A 185 -11.96 -11.57 5.52
N THR A 186 -12.18 -11.37 4.22
CA THR A 186 -11.50 -12.12 3.16
C THR A 186 -9.99 -11.90 3.10
N ARG A 187 -9.48 -10.83 3.73
CA ARG A 187 -8.04 -10.55 3.82
C ARG A 187 -7.38 -11.30 4.98
N VAL A 188 -8.14 -11.82 5.93
CA VAL A 188 -7.61 -12.68 7.00
C VAL A 188 -7.43 -14.09 6.44
N GLU A 189 -6.21 -14.62 6.56
CA GLU A 189 -5.87 -15.97 6.13
C GLU A 189 -6.15 -16.97 7.25
N ASN A 190 -5.63 -16.69 8.45
CA ASN A 190 -5.81 -17.54 9.59
C ASN A 190 -5.81 -16.74 10.90
N VAL A 191 -6.43 -17.32 11.93
CA VAL A 191 -6.47 -16.78 13.29
C VAL A 191 -6.04 -17.91 14.21
N ASN A 192 -4.93 -17.69 14.92
CA ASN A 192 -4.39 -18.60 15.91
C ASN A 192 -4.58 -18.00 17.31
N ILE A 193 -4.77 -18.86 18.29
CA ILE A 193 -4.79 -18.43 19.70
C ILE A 193 -3.43 -18.73 20.29
N ILE A 194 -2.84 -17.72 20.93
CA ILE A 194 -1.56 -17.85 21.64
C ILE A 194 -1.84 -18.37 23.04
N ASN A 195 -2.71 -17.69 23.78
CA ASN A 195 -3.13 -18.07 25.11
C ASN A 195 -4.48 -17.41 25.48
N TRP A 196 -5.07 -17.87 26.56
CA TRP A 196 -6.09 -17.11 27.27
C TRP A 196 -6.01 -17.40 28.77
N THR A 197 -6.44 -16.45 29.58
CA THR A 197 -6.53 -16.58 31.03
C THR A 197 -7.82 -15.95 31.53
N ILE A 198 -8.43 -16.59 32.53
CA ILE A 198 -9.56 -16.02 33.26
C ILE A 198 -9.10 -15.70 34.68
N LYS A 199 -9.28 -14.45 35.11
CA LYS A 199 -9.00 -14.01 36.47
C LYS A 199 -10.22 -13.31 37.05
N GLY A 200 -10.87 -13.93 38.02
CA GLY A 200 -12.08 -13.37 38.63
C GLY A 200 -13.20 -13.24 37.60
N ASN A 201 -13.51 -12.01 37.20
CA ASN A 201 -14.53 -11.69 36.19
C ASN A 201 -13.95 -11.13 34.88
N GLU A 202 -12.64 -11.29 34.68
CA GLU A 202 -11.93 -10.80 33.50
C GLU A 202 -11.44 -11.98 32.67
N TYR A 203 -11.74 -11.95 31.38
CA TYR A 203 -11.16 -12.82 30.37
C TYR A 203 -10.10 -12.03 29.61
N HIS A 204 -8.91 -12.59 29.48
CA HIS A 204 -7.83 -12.08 28.66
C HIS A 204 -7.47 -13.15 27.64
N GLY A 205 -7.58 -12.84 26.35
CA GLY A 205 -7.20 -13.73 25.25
C GLY A 205 -6.21 -13.05 24.32
N GLU A 206 -5.16 -13.77 23.96
CA GLU A 206 -4.13 -13.33 23.02
C GLU A 206 -4.30 -14.10 21.70
N PHE A 207 -4.51 -13.35 20.61
CA PHE A 207 -4.81 -13.89 19.29
C PHE A 207 -3.80 -13.37 18.27
N GLU A 208 -3.28 -14.26 17.44
CA GLU A 208 -2.44 -13.94 16.30
C GLU A 208 -3.27 -14.03 15.02
N VAL A 209 -3.28 -12.96 14.24
CA VAL A 209 -4.01 -12.88 12.97
C VAL A 209 -3.01 -12.82 11.82
N ASN A 210 -3.05 -13.82 10.96
CA ASN A 210 -2.27 -13.84 9.73
C ASN A 210 -3.11 -13.24 8.60
N ILE A 211 -2.60 -12.17 8.01
CA ILE A 211 -3.22 -11.48 6.88
C ILE A 211 -2.64 -12.04 5.58
N ARG A 212 -3.48 -12.23 4.57
CA ARG A 212 -3.02 -12.67 3.25
C ARG A 212 -2.02 -11.66 2.71
N SER A 213 -0.81 -12.14 2.39
CA SER A 213 0.22 -11.31 1.77
C SER A 213 -0.25 -10.80 0.41
N VAL A 214 0.07 -9.54 0.12
CA VAL A 214 -0.11 -8.92 -1.20
C VAL A 214 0.61 -9.73 -2.29
N GLU A 215 1.76 -10.33 -1.95
CA GLU A 215 2.58 -11.14 -2.86
C GLU A 215 1.85 -12.37 -3.40
N ASN A 216 0.89 -12.92 -2.65
CA ASN A 216 0.14 -14.13 -3.04
C ASN A 216 -1.06 -13.83 -3.97
N SER A 217 -1.41 -12.56 -4.20
CA SER A 217 -2.70 -12.19 -4.78
C SER A 217 -2.69 -11.86 -6.27
N ILE A 218 -1.56 -11.98 -6.97
CA ILE A 218 -1.51 -11.72 -8.41
C ILE A 218 -0.71 -12.81 -9.12
N ARG A 219 -1.41 -13.84 -9.61
CA ARG A 219 -0.87 -14.82 -10.55
C ARG A 219 -1.69 -14.77 -11.84
N PHE A 220 -1.17 -14.09 -12.85
CA PHE A 220 -1.71 -14.11 -14.21
C PHE A 220 -0.74 -14.85 -15.13
N VAL A 221 -1.26 -15.75 -15.98
CA VAL A 221 -0.51 -16.38 -17.06
C VAL A 221 -0.96 -15.72 -18.35
N LEU A 222 -0.05 -14.98 -18.99
CA LEU A 222 -0.27 -14.35 -20.29
C LEU A 222 0.44 -15.23 -21.33
N ASN A 223 -0.34 -15.93 -22.15
CA ASN A 223 0.16 -16.61 -23.34
C ASN A 223 -0.50 -15.98 -24.57
N MET A 224 0.31 -15.80 -25.60
CA MET A 224 -0.10 -15.33 -26.92
C MET A 224 0.38 -16.38 -27.91
N ASP A 225 -0.53 -16.95 -28.69
CA ASP A 225 -0.16 -17.74 -29.86
C ASP A 225 -0.03 -16.84 -31.10
N ASP A 226 0.43 -17.41 -32.22
CA ASP A 226 0.60 -16.70 -33.50
C ASP A 226 -0.72 -16.13 -34.07
N SER A 227 -1.86 -16.39 -33.42
CA SER A 227 -3.19 -15.91 -33.80
C SER A 227 -3.70 -14.75 -32.94
N GLY A 228 -2.95 -14.33 -31.90
CA GLY A 228 -3.26 -13.15 -31.11
C GLY A 228 -4.44 -13.31 -30.14
N ILE A 229 -4.83 -14.54 -29.82
CA ILE A 229 -5.88 -14.80 -28.82
C ILE A 229 -5.26 -14.69 -27.43
N ILE A 230 -5.73 -13.72 -26.65
CA ILE A 230 -5.34 -13.51 -25.26
C ILE A 230 -6.36 -14.23 -24.36
N ALA A 231 -5.88 -15.26 -23.68
CA ALA A 231 -6.50 -16.05 -22.60
C ALA A 231 -7.49 -17.18 -22.97
N LEU A 232 -7.21 -18.37 -22.42
CA LEU A 232 -8.18 -19.40 -22.05
C LEU A 232 -7.96 -19.73 -20.56
N PHE A 233 -9.07 -19.90 -19.83
CA PHE A 233 -9.15 -20.13 -18.39
C PHE A 233 -8.42 -21.40 -17.90
#